data_AF-G0R1R8-F1
#
_entry.id   AF-G0R1R8-F1
#
_cell.length_a   1.000
_cell.length_b   1.000
_cell.length_c   1.000
_cell.angle_alpha   90.00
_cell.angle_beta   90.00
_cell.angle_gamma   90.00
#
_symmetry.space_group_name_H-M   'P 1'
#
loop_
_entity.id
_entity.type
_entity.pdbx_description
1 polymer ?
#
loop_
_entity_poly.entity_id
_entity_poly.type
_entity_poly.pdbx_seq_one_letter_code
_entity_poly.pdbx_strand_id
1 'polypeptide(L)'
;MDIDQNIKSKFQKARDEVDPILYQKWDNEQNYIRQLISEKDEFDWDINPQSPKCLKYIGGVDISFSQKYDNIAVAILTILEYTSLKAIYQQHEVVKLDYPYIPGFLAFREAAHLAKLFNQLKQNKPEYTPQVVLVDGNGILHQNACGLASHLGVLINIPTIGIGKTVFFVDGLSEAEVTYKFNEHCKNEKDYVLLQGKSGRIWGAAIKSKKNTTDPIIIQLDIKFLYNRLANQFQLLQFRIPEPVRVADVKSREIVRNLKFEDTLTAKTNDFIKQDCRKVIERENRHINEKFAKQSTTFLERFQNKIKDNKHKLIFFIGVILICQLKFAYEN
;
A
#
# COMPACT_ATOMS: atom_id res chain seq x y z
N MET A 1 -37.66 24.18 1.82
CA MET A 1 -36.42 24.79 1.32
C MET A 1 -35.32 23.79 1.60
N ASP A 2 -34.96 23.00 0.59
CA ASP A 2 -34.03 21.87 0.66
C ASP A 2 -32.63 22.31 1.10
N ILE A 3 -32.11 21.72 2.18
CA ILE A 3 -30.74 21.96 2.65
C ILE A 3 -29.77 20.82 2.23
N ASP A 4 -30.25 19.76 1.57
CA ASP A 4 -29.47 18.53 1.40
C ASP A 4 -29.03 18.19 -0.05
N GLN A 5 -29.00 19.15 -0.98
CA GLN A 5 -28.65 18.86 -2.38
C GLN A 5 -27.20 19.15 -2.80
N ASN A 6 -26.27 19.52 -1.90
CA ASN A 6 -24.94 19.95 -2.38
C ASN A 6 -23.70 19.45 -1.63
N ILE A 7 -23.79 18.35 -0.88
CA ILE A 7 -22.59 17.66 -0.38
C ILE A 7 -22.51 16.28 -1.04
N LYS A 8 -22.01 16.25 -2.29
CA LYS A 8 -21.48 14.99 -2.86
C LYS A 8 -20.43 14.47 -1.88
N SER A 9 -20.65 13.26 -1.34
CA SER A 9 -19.69 12.63 -0.42
C SER A 9 -18.30 12.60 -1.06
N LYS A 10 -17.22 12.61 -0.27
CA LYS A 10 -15.84 12.47 -0.77
C LYS A 10 -15.70 11.28 -1.73
N PHE A 11 -16.49 10.24 -1.50
CA PHE A 11 -16.55 9.05 -2.34
C PHE A 11 -17.21 9.29 -3.70
N GLN A 12 -18.22 10.15 -3.78
CA GLN A 12 -18.90 10.49 -5.03
C GLN A 12 -18.02 11.36 -5.93
N LYS A 13 -17.31 12.34 -5.38
CA LYS A 13 -16.36 13.18 -6.15
C LYS A 13 -15.22 12.34 -6.76
N ALA A 14 -14.63 11.44 -5.96
CA ALA A 14 -13.57 10.55 -6.42
C ALA A 14 -14.06 9.51 -7.44
N ARG A 15 -15.38 9.24 -7.52
CA ARG A 15 -15.98 8.36 -8.55
C ARG A 15 -16.16 9.06 -9.88
N ASP A 16 -16.55 10.34 -9.85
CA ASP A 16 -16.80 11.12 -11.06
C ASP A 16 -15.51 11.38 -11.88
N GLU A 17 -14.33 11.22 -11.27
CA GLU A 17 -13.01 11.38 -11.90
C GLU A 17 -12.44 10.07 -12.50
N VAL A 18 -13.15 8.95 -12.36
CA VAL A 18 -12.68 7.63 -12.80
C VAL A 18 -13.04 7.39 -14.27
N ASP A 19 -12.11 6.79 -15.02
CA ASP A 19 -12.40 6.24 -16.35
C ASP A 19 -13.62 5.27 -16.30
N PRO A 20 -14.73 5.59 -16.97
CA PRO A 20 -15.94 4.77 -16.94
C PRO A 20 -15.72 3.32 -17.39
N ILE A 21 -14.77 3.09 -18.32
CA ILE A 21 -14.45 1.75 -18.81
C ILE A 21 -13.78 0.93 -17.71
N LEU A 22 -12.82 1.53 -16.99
CA LEU A 22 -12.15 0.91 -15.86
C LEU A 22 -13.14 0.61 -14.72
N TYR A 23 -14.01 1.57 -14.41
CA TYR A 23 -15.05 1.41 -13.39
C TYR A 23 -15.94 0.22 -13.71
N GLN A 24 -16.48 0.16 -14.93
CA GLN A 24 -17.39 -0.91 -15.34
C GLN A 24 -16.70 -2.27 -15.33
N LYS A 25 -15.43 -2.33 -15.75
CA LYS A 25 -14.62 -3.55 -15.67
C LYS A 25 -14.53 -4.07 -14.23
N TRP A 26 -14.14 -3.20 -13.30
CA TRP A 26 -13.97 -3.58 -11.89
C TRP A 26 -15.29 -3.90 -11.21
N ASP A 27 -16.37 -3.20 -11.54
CA ASP A 27 -17.70 -3.51 -10.99
C ASP A 27 -18.17 -4.91 -11.44
N ASN A 28 -17.99 -5.24 -12.72
CA ASN A 28 -18.28 -6.58 -13.24
C ASN A 28 -17.45 -7.67 -12.55
N GLU A 29 -16.14 -7.44 -12.40
CA GLU A 29 -15.24 -8.40 -11.74
C GLU A 29 -15.57 -8.57 -10.26
N GLN A 30 -15.90 -7.48 -9.56
CA GLN A 30 -16.32 -7.53 -8.16
C GLN A 30 -17.65 -8.29 -7.99
N ASN A 31 -18.60 -8.10 -8.91
CA ASN A 31 -19.85 -8.85 -8.94
C ASN A 31 -19.63 -10.34 -9.22
N TYR A 32 -18.68 -10.70 -10.08
CA TYR A 32 -18.28 -12.09 -10.28
C TYR A 32 -17.68 -12.70 -9.02
N ILE A 33 -16.69 -12.04 -8.41
CA ILE A 33 -16.04 -12.51 -7.18
C ILE A 33 -17.04 -12.66 -6.04
N ARG A 34 -17.99 -11.73 -5.92
CA ARG A 34 -19.08 -11.80 -4.94
C ARG A 34 -19.85 -13.12 -5.00
N GLN A 35 -20.08 -13.66 -6.19
CA GLN A 35 -20.80 -14.92 -6.38
C GLN A 35 -20.00 -16.15 -5.88
N LEU A 36 -18.68 -16.00 -5.74
CA LEU A 36 -17.78 -17.05 -5.26
C LEU A 36 -17.59 -17.03 -3.74
N ILE A 37 -18.07 -15.98 -3.05
CA ILE A 37 -17.97 -15.88 -1.60
C ILE A 37 -18.86 -16.96 -0.95
N SER A 38 -18.24 -17.85 -0.18
CA SER A 38 -18.96 -18.84 0.62
C SER A 38 -19.24 -18.29 2.01
N GLU A 39 -20.51 -18.27 2.40
CA GLU A 39 -20.92 -17.88 3.75
C GLU A 39 -21.19 -19.07 4.70
N LYS A 40 -20.81 -20.28 4.25
CA LYS A 40 -20.99 -21.51 5.01
C LYS A 40 -19.92 -21.67 6.08
N ASP A 41 -20.34 -22.17 7.24
CA ASP A 41 -19.48 -22.43 8.38
C ASP A 41 -19.22 -23.95 8.49
N GLU A 42 -18.35 -24.42 7.61
CA GLU A 42 -17.97 -25.82 7.53
C GLU A 42 -16.44 -25.89 7.56
N PHE A 43 -15.90 -26.02 8.76
CA PHE A 43 -14.46 -26.14 8.99
C PHE A 43 -14.10 -27.48 9.60
N ASP A 44 -12.92 -27.98 9.26
CA ASP A 44 -12.33 -29.17 9.86
C ASP A 44 -11.55 -28.90 11.15
N TRP A 45 -11.57 -27.64 11.63
CA TRP A 45 -10.90 -27.16 12.83
C TRP A 45 -11.87 -26.53 13.84
N ASP A 46 -11.46 -26.49 15.12
CA ASP A 46 -12.21 -25.90 16.23
C ASP A 46 -11.36 -24.85 16.94
N ILE A 47 -11.97 -23.76 17.38
CA ILE A 47 -11.29 -22.72 18.15
C ILE A 47 -11.00 -23.14 19.60
N ASN A 48 -11.66 -24.18 20.12
CA ASN A 48 -11.39 -24.67 21.48
C ASN A 48 -9.94 -25.20 21.58
N PRO A 49 -9.08 -24.62 22.44
CA PRO A 49 -7.70 -25.09 22.62
C PRO A 49 -7.57 -26.55 23.05
N GLN A 50 -8.62 -27.11 23.67
CA GLN A 50 -8.67 -28.51 24.11
C GLN A 50 -9.15 -29.48 23.03
N SER A 51 -9.61 -28.98 21.88
CA SER A 51 -10.07 -29.82 20.78
C SER A 51 -8.90 -30.54 20.11
N PRO A 52 -9.03 -31.82 19.71
CA PRO A 52 -8.01 -32.49 18.89
C PRO A 52 -7.84 -31.83 17.51
N LYS A 53 -8.84 -31.05 17.09
CA LYS A 53 -8.84 -30.26 15.85
C LYS A 53 -8.60 -28.78 16.12
N CYS A 54 -7.95 -28.44 17.23
CA CYS A 54 -7.66 -27.07 17.62
C CYS A 54 -7.04 -26.27 16.46
N LEU A 55 -7.55 -25.06 16.25
CA LEU A 55 -6.98 -24.05 15.38
C LEU A 55 -5.50 -23.86 15.73
N LYS A 56 -4.61 -24.01 14.75
CA LYS A 56 -3.16 -23.95 14.95
C LYS A 56 -2.59 -22.60 14.55
N TYR A 57 -2.95 -22.12 13.35
CA TYR A 57 -2.32 -20.94 12.75
C TYR A 57 -3.34 -19.93 12.25
N ILE A 58 -3.07 -18.66 12.57
CA ILE A 58 -3.86 -17.51 12.12
C ILE A 58 -2.97 -16.57 11.33
N GLY A 59 -3.44 -16.18 10.15
CA GLY A 59 -2.80 -15.17 9.31
C GLY A 59 -3.25 -13.75 9.68
N GLY A 60 -2.33 -12.80 9.55
CA GLY A 60 -2.60 -11.37 9.56
C GLY A 60 -2.02 -10.72 8.31
N VAL A 61 -2.77 -9.82 7.69
CA VAL A 61 -2.29 -9.07 6.53
C VAL A 61 -2.59 -7.58 6.66
N ASP A 62 -1.68 -6.77 6.11
CA ASP A 62 -1.77 -5.32 6.03
C ASP A 62 -1.04 -4.82 4.77
N ILE A 63 -1.42 -3.63 4.29
CA ILE A 63 -0.64 -2.86 3.32
C ILE A 63 -0.40 -1.46 3.90
N SER A 64 0.87 -1.14 4.16
CA SER A 64 1.26 0.17 4.67
C SER A 64 1.95 1.02 3.61
N PHE A 65 1.43 2.22 3.39
CA PHE A 65 1.93 3.16 2.39
C PHE A 65 3.17 3.93 2.89
N SER A 66 4.07 4.23 1.96
CA SER A 66 5.16 5.18 2.18
C SER A 66 4.61 6.59 2.38
N GLN A 67 5.15 7.31 3.36
CA GLN A 67 4.83 8.73 3.56
C GLN A 67 5.56 9.65 2.55
N LYS A 68 6.52 9.11 1.79
CA LYS A 68 7.34 9.88 0.84
C LYS A 68 6.91 9.66 -0.60
N TYR A 69 6.46 8.45 -0.93
CA TYR A 69 6.07 8.06 -2.28
C TYR A 69 4.64 7.49 -2.24
N ASP A 70 3.68 8.24 -2.77
CA ASP A 70 2.25 7.95 -2.64
C ASP A 70 1.82 6.61 -3.27
N ASN A 71 2.63 6.07 -4.18
CA ASN A 71 2.40 4.80 -4.86
C ASN A 71 3.26 3.64 -4.34
N ILE A 72 4.15 3.86 -3.37
CA ILE A 72 4.95 2.77 -2.79
C ILE A 72 4.29 2.33 -1.48
N ALA A 73 4.12 1.02 -1.33
CA ALA A 73 3.60 0.42 -0.11
C ALA A 73 4.37 -0.86 0.23
N VAL A 74 4.17 -1.37 1.44
CA VAL A 74 4.66 -2.68 1.87
C VAL A 74 3.45 -3.54 2.13
N ALA A 75 3.29 -4.59 1.32
CA ALA A 75 2.37 -5.67 1.57
C ALA A 75 3.02 -6.67 2.52
N ILE A 76 2.31 -7.11 3.55
CA ILE A 76 2.85 -8.05 4.54
C ILE A 76 1.87 -9.17 4.87
N LEU A 77 2.43 -10.34 5.12
CA LEU A 77 1.76 -11.51 5.68
C LEU A 77 2.50 -11.92 6.96
N THR A 78 1.74 -12.10 8.04
CA THR A 78 2.23 -12.62 9.31
C THR A 78 1.44 -13.87 9.67
N ILE A 79 2.10 -14.89 10.22
CA ILE A 79 1.45 -16.09 10.74
C ILE A 79 1.75 -16.19 12.22
N LEU A 80 0.70 -16.32 13.02
CA LEU A 80 0.77 -16.48 14.46
C LEU A 80 0.28 -17.89 14.84
N GLU A 81 0.92 -18.48 15.85
CA GLU A 81 0.36 -19.64 16.54
C GLU A 81 -0.87 -19.20 17.36
N TYR A 82 -1.99 -19.91 17.22
CA TYR A 82 -3.28 -19.49 17.77
C TYR A 82 -3.28 -19.35 19.29
N THR A 83 -2.73 -20.33 20.01
CA THR A 83 -2.81 -20.40 21.47
C THR A 83 -1.85 -19.42 22.16
N SER A 84 -0.65 -19.23 21.60
CA SER A 84 0.38 -18.33 22.17
C SER A 84 0.34 -16.93 21.58
N LEU A 85 -0.25 -16.76 20.40
CA LEU A 85 -0.21 -15.56 19.56
C LEU A 85 1.20 -15.09 19.21
N LYS A 86 2.18 -15.99 19.31
CA LYS A 86 3.54 -15.72 18.88
C LYS A 86 3.60 -15.73 17.36
N ALA A 87 4.17 -14.68 16.77
CA ALA A 87 4.48 -14.66 15.35
C ALA A 87 5.57 -15.68 15.04
N ILE A 88 5.25 -16.67 14.21
CA ILE A 88 6.14 -17.77 13.82
C ILE A 88 6.67 -17.61 12.40
N TYR A 89 5.99 -16.84 11.56
CA TYR A 89 6.39 -16.57 10.19
C TYR A 89 5.98 -15.15 9.77
N GLN A 90 6.78 -14.57 8.89
CA GLN A 90 6.51 -13.29 8.25
C GLN A 90 7.07 -13.30 6.84
N GLN A 91 6.34 -12.71 5.91
CA GLN A 91 6.82 -12.40 4.58
C GLN A 91 6.27 -11.05 4.15
N HIS A 92 7.05 -10.29 3.39
CA HIS A 92 6.62 -8.98 2.89
C HIS A 92 7.14 -8.76 1.48
N GLU A 93 6.52 -7.80 0.79
CA GLU A 93 6.96 -7.30 -0.50
C GLU A 93 6.79 -5.78 -0.53
N VAL A 94 7.80 -5.07 -1.03
CA VAL A 94 7.67 -3.66 -1.40
C VAL A 94 6.97 -3.60 -2.74
N VAL A 95 5.80 -2.98 -2.78
CA VAL A 95 4.93 -2.94 -3.95
C VAL A 95 4.73 -1.52 -4.44
N LYS A 96 4.56 -1.40 -5.75
CA LYS A 96 4.13 -0.17 -6.39
C LYS A 96 2.67 -0.32 -6.81
N LEU A 97 1.82 0.56 -6.32
CA LEU A 97 0.38 0.57 -6.57
C LEU A 97 0.09 1.52 -7.73
N ASP A 98 0.05 0.97 -8.94
CA ASP A 98 -0.08 1.76 -10.18
C ASP A 98 -1.52 2.27 -10.44
N TYR A 99 -2.52 1.73 -9.72
CA TYR A 99 -3.91 2.16 -9.88
C TYR A 99 -4.31 3.28 -8.90
N PRO A 100 -5.16 4.23 -9.31
CA PRO A 100 -5.69 5.27 -8.42
C PRO A 100 -6.57 4.67 -7.32
N TYR A 101 -6.66 5.37 -6.19
CA TYR A 101 -7.60 4.99 -5.15
C TYR A 101 -9.03 5.32 -5.58
N ILE A 102 -9.81 4.29 -5.89
CA ILE A 102 -11.23 4.41 -6.18
C ILE A 102 -12.02 3.87 -4.98
N PRO A 103 -12.86 4.71 -4.33
CA PRO A 103 -13.73 4.26 -3.26
C PRO A 103 -14.66 3.12 -3.65
N GLY A 104 -14.58 2.03 -2.89
CA GLY A 104 -15.29 0.77 -3.17
C GLY A 104 -14.45 -0.28 -3.92
N PHE A 105 -13.27 0.09 -4.41
CA PHE A 105 -12.41 -0.79 -5.22
C PHE A 105 -10.99 -0.94 -4.65
N LEU A 106 -10.81 -0.74 -3.35
CA LEU A 106 -9.51 -0.91 -2.68
C LEU A 106 -8.90 -2.30 -2.95
N ALA A 107 -9.75 -3.33 -2.99
CA ALA A 107 -9.33 -4.70 -3.24
C ALA A 107 -8.55 -4.87 -4.55
N PHE A 108 -8.89 -4.13 -5.61
CA PHE A 108 -8.19 -4.20 -6.91
C PHE A 108 -6.77 -3.64 -6.86
N ARG A 109 -6.46 -2.82 -5.86
CA ARG A 109 -5.10 -2.32 -5.60
C ARG A 109 -4.29 -3.30 -4.78
N GLU A 110 -4.91 -3.99 -3.82
CA GLU A 110 -4.20 -4.63 -2.72
C GLU A 110 -4.26 -6.17 -2.74
N ALA A 111 -5.39 -6.75 -3.16
CA ALA A 111 -5.66 -8.18 -3.01
C ALA A 111 -4.66 -9.05 -3.78
N ALA A 112 -4.26 -8.63 -4.99
CA ALA A 112 -3.29 -9.38 -5.81
C ALA A 112 -1.90 -9.46 -5.14
N HIS A 113 -1.45 -8.38 -4.51
CA HIS A 113 -0.18 -8.34 -3.80
C HIS A 113 -0.20 -9.24 -2.56
N LEU A 114 -1.30 -9.22 -1.80
CA LEU A 114 -1.48 -10.10 -0.65
C LEU A 114 -1.58 -11.57 -1.08
N ALA A 115 -2.36 -11.88 -2.13
CA ALA A 115 -2.49 -13.23 -2.66
C ALA A 115 -1.15 -13.82 -3.13
N LYS A 116 -0.27 -12.98 -3.71
CA LYS A 116 1.09 -13.38 -4.07
C LYS A 116 1.90 -13.86 -2.86
N LEU A 117 1.79 -13.19 -1.71
CA LEU A 117 2.46 -13.62 -0.47
C LEU A 117 1.96 -15.00 -0.01
N PHE A 118 0.65 -15.27 -0.14
CA PHE A 118 0.09 -16.60 0.17
C PHE A 118 0.56 -17.67 -0.81
N ASN A 119 0.66 -17.37 -2.10
CA ASN A 119 1.19 -18.32 -3.08
C ASN A 119 2.64 -18.69 -2.78
N GLN A 120 3.46 -17.69 -2.42
CA GLN A 120 4.84 -17.91 -1.98
C GLN A 120 4.90 -18.70 -0.66
N LEU A 121 4.02 -18.43 0.31
CA LEU A 121 3.92 -19.21 1.54
C LEU A 121 3.63 -20.69 1.22
N LYS A 122 2.60 -20.96 0.42
CA LYS A 122 2.20 -22.33 0.04
C LYS A 122 3.32 -23.09 -0.68
N GLN A 123 4.13 -22.39 -1.48
CA GLN A 123 5.26 -22.99 -2.19
C GLN A 123 6.47 -23.24 -1.29
N ASN A 124 6.81 -22.28 -0.43
CA ASN A 124 8.09 -22.28 0.28
C ASN A 124 8.00 -22.84 1.70
N LYS A 125 6.84 -22.69 2.35
CA LYS A 125 6.57 -23.01 3.76
C LYS A 125 5.12 -23.47 3.98
N PRO A 126 4.66 -24.52 3.27
CA PRO A 126 3.28 -25.00 3.38
C PRO A 126 2.87 -25.39 4.81
N GLU A 127 3.84 -25.78 5.65
CA GLU A 127 3.63 -26.12 7.06
C GLU A 127 3.09 -24.97 7.91
N TYR A 128 3.25 -23.71 7.47
CA TYR A 128 2.72 -22.52 8.14
C TYR A 128 1.45 -21.96 7.49
N THR A 129 0.77 -22.73 6.63
CA THR A 129 -0.49 -22.30 6.02
C THR A 129 -1.53 -22.03 7.11
N PRO A 130 -2.10 -20.81 7.20
CA PRO A 130 -3.09 -20.50 8.21
C PRO A 130 -4.45 -21.09 7.86
N GLN A 131 -5.22 -21.42 8.88
CA GLN A 131 -6.59 -21.91 8.73
C GLN A 131 -7.60 -20.77 8.57
N VAL A 132 -7.23 -19.56 9.02
CA VAL A 132 -8.03 -18.34 8.90
C VAL A 132 -7.11 -17.13 8.84
N VAL A 133 -7.52 -16.09 8.11
CA VAL A 133 -6.74 -14.86 7.91
C VAL A 133 -7.54 -13.64 8.36
N LEU A 134 -6.97 -12.80 9.20
CA LEU A 134 -7.51 -11.49 9.54
C LEU A 134 -6.90 -10.42 8.63
N VAL A 135 -7.74 -9.59 8.05
CA VAL A 135 -7.40 -8.61 7.03
C VAL A 135 -7.70 -7.22 7.56
N ASP A 136 -6.74 -6.29 7.50
CA ASP A 136 -7.00 -4.85 7.76
C ASP A 136 -7.80 -4.26 6.60
N GLY A 137 -9.11 -4.51 6.61
CA GLY A 137 -9.98 -4.15 5.50
C GLY A 137 -11.38 -4.71 5.68
N ASN A 138 -12.32 -4.12 4.95
CA ASN A 138 -13.72 -4.56 4.97
C ASN A 138 -13.88 -5.88 4.18
N GLY A 139 -14.84 -6.71 4.60
CA GLY A 139 -15.32 -7.91 3.92
C GLY A 139 -16.71 -7.67 3.32
N ILE A 140 -17.71 -8.41 3.79
CA ILE A 140 -19.10 -8.29 3.28
C ILE A 140 -19.79 -6.96 3.62
N LEU A 141 -19.42 -6.25 4.69
CA LEU A 141 -19.99 -4.91 4.99
C LEU A 141 -19.33 -3.87 4.08
N HIS A 142 -19.69 -3.97 2.80
CA HIS A 142 -19.15 -3.22 1.68
C HIS A 142 -20.28 -3.03 0.66
N GLN A 143 -20.27 -1.95 -0.11
CA GLN A 143 -21.38 -1.60 -1.02
C GLN A 143 -21.75 -2.73 -1.99
N ASN A 144 -20.75 -3.43 -2.52
CA ASN A 144 -20.91 -4.60 -3.40
C ASN A 144 -20.77 -5.95 -2.66
N ALA A 145 -20.85 -5.96 -1.33
CA ALA A 145 -20.64 -7.14 -0.48
C ALA A 145 -19.33 -7.91 -0.75
N CYS A 146 -18.30 -7.21 -1.25
CA CYS A 146 -17.05 -7.78 -1.69
C CYS A 146 -15.89 -6.80 -1.43
N GLY A 147 -15.60 -6.55 -0.16
CA GLY A 147 -14.44 -5.76 0.27
C GLY A 147 -13.11 -6.52 0.11
N LEU A 148 -12.02 -5.92 0.57
CA LEU A 148 -10.67 -6.51 0.50
C LEU A 148 -10.60 -7.91 1.12
N ALA A 149 -11.21 -8.11 2.29
CA ALA A 149 -11.15 -9.39 2.99
C ALA A 149 -11.84 -10.50 2.18
N SER A 150 -13.08 -10.27 1.74
CA SER A 150 -13.83 -11.24 0.94
C SER A 150 -13.17 -11.53 -0.42
N HIS A 151 -12.67 -10.48 -1.08
CA HIS A 151 -11.94 -10.63 -2.35
C HIS A 151 -10.69 -11.48 -2.15
N LEU A 152 -9.88 -11.17 -1.13
CA LEU A 152 -8.68 -11.93 -0.82
C LEU A 152 -9.00 -13.39 -0.50
N GLY A 153 -10.05 -13.65 0.29
CA GLY A 153 -10.50 -15.00 0.67
C GLY A 153 -10.80 -15.88 -0.54
N VAL A 154 -11.48 -15.32 -1.55
CA VAL A 154 -11.73 -16.01 -2.83
C VAL A 154 -10.42 -16.33 -3.56
N LEU A 155 -9.48 -15.36 -3.63
CA LEU A 155 -8.20 -15.56 -4.34
C LEU A 155 -7.31 -16.62 -3.69
N ILE A 156 -7.26 -16.66 -2.35
CA ILE A 156 -6.36 -17.56 -1.62
C ILE A 156 -7.01 -18.89 -1.24
N ASN A 157 -8.34 -18.98 -1.34
CA ASN A 157 -9.15 -20.09 -0.88
C ASN A 157 -8.87 -20.46 0.60
N ILE A 158 -8.86 -19.45 1.46
CA ILE A 158 -8.69 -19.57 2.92
C ILE A 158 -9.74 -18.65 3.57
N PRO A 159 -10.42 -19.09 4.65
CA PRO A 159 -11.37 -18.25 5.38
C PRO A 159 -10.77 -16.90 5.79
N THR A 160 -11.49 -15.83 5.52
CA THR A 160 -11.07 -14.45 5.81
C THR A 160 -12.00 -13.75 6.78
N ILE A 161 -11.41 -12.89 7.62
CA ILE A 161 -12.11 -12.02 8.55
C ILE A 161 -11.67 -10.59 8.24
N GLY A 162 -12.60 -9.76 7.78
CA GLY A 162 -12.37 -8.33 7.63
C GLY A 162 -12.40 -7.62 8.98
N ILE A 163 -11.33 -6.90 9.30
CA ILE A 163 -11.23 -6.00 10.45
C ILE A 163 -11.39 -4.57 9.94
N GLY A 164 -12.65 -4.15 9.81
CA GLY A 164 -13.01 -2.82 9.34
C GLY A 164 -12.85 -1.75 10.41
N LYS A 165 -12.36 -0.57 9.99
CA LYS A 165 -12.33 0.66 10.79
C LYS A 165 -13.39 1.68 10.33
N THR A 166 -14.01 1.42 9.19
CA THR A 166 -15.03 2.27 8.57
C THR A 166 -16.30 1.47 8.32
N VAL A 167 -17.46 2.12 8.45
CA VAL A 167 -18.77 1.51 8.18
C VAL A 167 -19.28 2.04 6.84
N PHE A 168 -19.45 1.16 5.86
CA PHE A 168 -20.11 1.51 4.61
C PHE A 168 -21.63 1.60 4.79
N PHE A 169 -22.26 2.53 4.09
CA PHE A 169 -23.72 2.56 4.01
C PHE A 169 -24.23 1.37 3.20
N VAL A 170 -24.78 0.36 3.87
CA VAL A 170 -25.30 -0.86 3.25
C VAL A 170 -26.55 -1.32 3.97
N ASP A 171 -27.59 -1.69 3.22
CA ASP A 171 -28.82 -2.26 3.79
C ASP A 171 -29.41 -1.42 4.95
N GLY A 172 -29.34 -0.09 4.82
CA GLY A 172 -29.78 0.86 5.83
C GLY A 172 -28.82 1.09 7.01
N LEU A 173 -27.78 0.27 7.19
CA LEU A 173 -26.74 0.51 8.18
C LEU A 173 -25.91 1.73 7.79
N SER A 174 -25.88 2.75 8.65
CA SER A 174 -25.01 3.92 8.52
C SER A 174 -23.99 3.97 9.64
N GLU A 175 -22.88 4.69 9.44
CA GLU A 175 -21.88 4.89 10.50
C GLU A 175 -22.49 5.52 11.76
N ALA A 176 -23.42 6.47 11.60
CA ALA A 176 -24.14 7.09 12.71
C ALA A 176 -25.00 6.07 13.47
N GLU A 177 -25.74 5.21 12.77
CA GLU A 177 -26.57 4.18 13.39
C GLU A 177 -25.72 3.13 14.12
N VAL A 178 -24.62 2.68 13.51
CA VAL A 178 -23.69 1.73 14.14
C VAL A 178 -23.06 2.33 15.39
N THR A 179 -22.61 3.60 15.31
CA THR A 179 -22.01 4.31 16.44
C THR A 179 -22.99 4.48 17.59
N TYR A 180 -24.24 4.84 17.28
CA TYR A 180 -25.31 4.95 18.26
C TYR A 180 -25.55 3.60 18.96
N LYS A 181 -25.82 2.53 18.20
CA LYS A 181 -26.05 1.19 18.78
C LYS A 181 -24.87 0.70 19.61
N PHE A 182 -23.65 0.90 19.12
CA PHE A 182 -22.42 0.54 19.82
C PHE A 182 -22.30 1.27 21.16
N ASN A 183 -22.48 2.58 21.17
CA ASN A 183 -22.37 3.36 22.39
C ASN A 183 -23.46 3.00 23.41
N GLU A 184 -24.68 2.70 22.94
CA GLU A 184 -25.80 2.30 23.79
C GLU A 184 -25.57 0.93 24.45
N HIS A 185 -25.07 -0.07 23.70
CA HIS A 185 -25.03 -1.46 24.17
C HIS A 185 -23.64 -1.94 24.60
N CYS A 186 -22.56 -1.30 24.18
CA CYS A 186 -21.19 -1.73 24.47
C CYS A 186 -20.52 -0.87 25.57
N LYS A 187 -20.71 -1.26 26.83
CA LYS A 187 -20.18 -0.55 28.00
C LYS A 187 -18.88 -1.17 28.50
N ASN A 188 -18.75 -2.48 28.42
CA ASN A 188 -17.60 -3.25 28.91
C ASN A 188 -16.69 -3.68 27.77
N GLU A 189 -15.46 -4.07 28.12
CA GLU A 189 -14.64 -4.81 27.16
C GLU A 189 -15.44 -6.03 26.71
N LYS A 190 -15.31 -6.36 25.42
CA LYS A 190 -15.88 -7.56 24.80
C LYS A 190 -17.36 -7.50 24.48
N ASP A 191 -18.05 -6.45 24.89
CA ASP A 191 -19.39 -6.20 24.41
C ASP A 191 -19.37 -6.02 22.88
N TYR A 192 -20.45 -6.46 22.23
CA TYR A 192 -20.62 -6.33 20.80
C TYR A 192 -22.07 -6.04 20.43
N VAL A 193 -22.27 -5.46 19.25
CA VAL A 193 -23.58 -5.35 18.60
C VAL A 193 -23.54 -5.99 17.24
N LEU A 194 -24.54 -6.82 16.94
CA LEU A 194 -24.71 -7.36 15.60
C LEU A 194 -25.21 -6.25 14.66
N LEU A 195 -24.58 -6.14 13.50
CA LEU A 195 -24.90 -5.19 12.45
C LEU A 195 -25.91 -5.82 11.51
N GLN A 196 -27.17 -5.86 11.96
CA GLN A 196 -28.29 -6.34 11.16
C GLN A 196 -28.87 -5.18 10.33
N GLY A 197 -28.89 -5.35 9.01
CA GLY A 197 -29.50 -4.40 8.11
C GLY A 197 -31.01 -4.58 7.98
N LYS A 198 -31.66 -3.68 7.22
CA LYS A 198 -33.12 -3.64 7.03
C LYS A 198 -33.68 -4.90 6.39
N SER A 199 -32.90 -5.59 5.57
CA SER A 199 -33.28 -6.89 5.00
C SER A 199 -33.31 -8.03 6.02
N GLY A 200 -32.92 -7.78 7.27
CA GLY A 200 -32.72 -8.79 8.30
C GLY A 200 -31.39 -9.54 8.21
N ARG A 201 -30.56 -9.23 7.20
CA ARG A 201 -29.23 -9.83 7.03
C ARG A 201 -28.26 -9.28 8.09
N ILE A 202 -27.45 -10.17 8.65
CA ILE A 202 -26.31 -9.78 9.50
C ILE A 202 -25.10 -9.53 8.59
N TRP A 203 -24.58 -8.32 8.63
CA TRP A 203 -23.42 -7.88 7.84
C TRP A 203 -22.12 -7.87 8.65
N GLY A 204 -22.25 -7.84 9.97
CA GLY A 204 -21.16 -8.19 10.85
C GLY A 204 -21.40 -7.84 12.30
N ALA A 205 -20.36 -7.49 13.04
CA ALA A 205 -20.47 -7.06 14.43
C ALA A 205 -19.52 -5.89 14.71
N ALA A 206 -20.00 -4.90 15.45
CA ALA A 206 -19.15 -3.87 16.05
C ALA A 206 -18.76 -4.33 17.47
N ILE A 207 -17.46 -4.37 17.76
CA ILE A 207 -16.93 -4.95 19.00
C ILE A 207 -16.16 -3.90 19.80
N LYS A 208 -16.38 -3.89 21.11
CA LYS A 208 -15.62 -3.08 22.06
C LYS A 208 -14.42 -3.87 22.56
N SER A 209 -13.35 -3.83 21.79
CA SER A 209 -12.10 -4.55 22.10
C SER A 209 -11.51 -4.19 23.47
N LYS A 210 -11.64 -2.92 23.92
CA LYS A 210 -11.09 -2.42 25.18
C LYS A 210 -12.05 -1.46 25.88
N LYS A 211 -11.91 -1.32 27.21
CA LYS A 211 -12.85 -0.54 28.03
C LYS A 211 -12.86 0.93 27.62
N ASN A 212 -11.67 1.45 27.31
CA ASN A 212 -11.44 2.86 27.03
C ASN A 212 -11.49 3.21 25.53
N THR A 213 -11.82 2.26 24.65
CA THR A 213 -12.00 2.57 23.21
C THR A 213 -13.43 3.03 22.94
N THR A 214 -13.55 4.21 22.34
CA THR A 214 -14.81 4.78 21.80
C THR A 214 -15.09 4.28 20.39
N ASP A 215 -14.03 3.93 19.66
CA ASP A 215 -14.14 3.58 18.25
C ASP A 215 -14.23 2.05 18.12
N PRO A 216 -15.35 1.51 17.63
CA PRO A 216 -15.48 0.07 17.45
C PRO A 216 -14.47 -0.46 16.42
N ILE A 217 -14.17 -1.76 16.54
CA ILE A 217 -13.69 -2.53 15.40
C ILE A 217 -14.89 -3.24 14.78
N ILE A 218 -14.95 -3.24 13.44
CA ILE A 218 -16.05 -3.88 12.72
C ILE A 218 -15.54 -5.21 12.18
N ILE A 219 -15.93 -6.29 12.84
CA ILE A 219 -15.61 -7.64 12.38
C ILE A 219 -16.63 -8.04 11.32
N GLN A 220 -16.12 -8.39 10.14
CA GLN A 220 -16.88 -8.78 8.96
C GLN A 220 -16.41 -10.17 8.55
N LEU A 221 -17.21 -11.16 8.84
CA LEU A 221 -16.98 -12.52 8.41
C LEU A 221 -17.81 -12.73 7.18
N ASP A 222 -17.21 -13.41 6.22
CA ASP A 222 -18.00 -14.03 5.17
C ASP A 222 -18.91 -15.11 5.77
N ILE A 223 -18.69 -15.57 7.02
CA ILE A 223 -19.28 -16.78 7.59
C ILE A 223 -20.04 -16.52 8.91
N LYS A 224 -21.25 -17.08 9.05
CA LYS A 224 -22.17 -16.80 10.17
C LYS A 224 -21.75 -17.36 11.55
N PHE A 225 -21.07 -18.51 11.65
CA PHE A 225 -20.92 -19.20 12.96
C PHE A 225 -19.67 -18.82 13.75
N LEU A 226 -18.64 -18.30 13.08
CA LEU A 226 -17.48 -17.73 13.75
C LEU A 226 -17.83 -16.48 14.60
N TYR A 227 -18.94 -15.76 14.33
CA TYR A 227 -19.42 -14.63 15.14
C TYR A 227 -19.73 -15.01 16.59
N ASN A 228 -20.55 -16.04 16.80
CA ASN A 228 -20.98 -16.46 18.15
C ASN A 228 -19.83 -17.02 18.99
N ARG A 229 -18.73 -17.40 18.33
CA ARG A 229 -17.60 -18.13 18.93
C ARG A 229 -16.35 -17.26 19.11
N LEU A 230 -15.98 -16.40 18.15
CA LEU A 230 -14.88 -15.43 18.32
C LEU A 230 -15.26 -14.25 19.21
N ALA A 231 -16.54 -13.85 19.23
CA ALA A 231 -17.00 -12.85 20.18
C ALA A 231 -16.85 -13.31 21.63
N ASN A 232 -16.69 -14.62 21.88
CA ASN A 232 -16.50 -15.22 23.21
C ASN A 232 -15.08 -15.79 23.46
N GLN A 233 -14.25 -15.98 22.42
CA GLN A 233 -12.86 -16.47 22.56
C GLN A 233 -11.86 -15.35 22.32
N PHE A 234 -11.69 -14.62 23.42
CA PHE A 234 -10.98 -13.36 23.63
C PHE A 234 -9.47 -13.36 23.53
N GLN A 235 -8.84 -14.46 23.09
CA GLN A 235 -7.38 -14.52 23.09
C GLN A 235 -6.77 -13.53 22.08
N LEU A 236 -7.42 -13.31 20.93
CA LEU A 236 -6.91 -12.45 19.85
C LEU A 236 -6.95 -10.94 20.14
N LEU A 237 -7.77 -10.49 21.09
CA LEU A 237 -8.02 -9.07 21.39
C LEU A 237 -7.20 -8.58 22.59
N GLN A 238 -5.88 -8.85 22.58
CA GLN A 238 -4.97 -8.29 23.58
C GLN A 238 -4.93 -6.76 23.52
N PHE A 239 -5.19 -6.17 22.35
CA PHE A 239 -5.26 -4.73 22.09
C PHE A 239 -6.57 -4.35 21.40
N ARG A 240 -6.70 -3.07 20.98
CA ARG A 240 -7.86 -2.63 20.17
C ARG A 240 -7.97 -3.43 18.87
N ILE A 241 -6.85 -3.53 18.16
CA ILE A 241 -6.76 -4.28 16.90
C ILE A 241 -6.32 -5.72 17.24
N PRO A 242 -6.93 -6.75 16.63
CA PRO A 242 -6.52 -8.13 16.84
C PRO A 242 -5.05 -8.37 16.54
N GLU A 243 -4.42 -9.25 17.32
CA GLU A 243 -2.97 -9.47 17.29
C GLU A 243 -2.39 -9.77 15.89
N PRO A 244 -2.97 -10.64 15.04
CA PRO A 244 -2.43 -10.89 13.70
C PRO A 244 -2.33 -9.62 12.84
N VAL A 245 -3.39 -8.80 12.84
CA VAL A 245 -3.45 -7.54 12.10
C VAL A 245 -2.52 -6.50 12.71
N ARG A 246 -2.51 -6.40 14.05
CA ARG A 246 -1.62 -5.48 14.78
C ARG A 246 -0.14 -5.77 14.49
N VAL A 247 0.25 -7.04 14.50
CA VAL A 247 1.63 -7.46 14.19
C VAL A 247 1.97 -7.17 12.73
N ALA A 248 1.02 -7.38 11.80
CA ALA A 248 1.20 -7.01 10.40
C ALA A 248 1.43 -5.48 10.25
N ASP A 249 0.54 -4.65 10.80
CA ASP A 249 0.64 -3.16 10.75
C ASP A 249 1.94 -2.63 11.38
N VAL A 250 2.33 -3.14 12.55
CA VAL A 250 3.57 -2.68 13.20
C VAL A 250 4.79 -2.98 12.32
N LYS A 251 4.86 -4.19 11.76
CA LYS A 251 6.00 -4.66 10.97
C LYS A 251 6.05 -4.01 9.60
N SER A 252 4.92 -3.86 8.91
CA SER A 252 4.85 -3.17 7.61
C SER A 252 5.30 -1.71 7.75
N ARG A 253 4.85 -1.00 8.79
CA ARG A 253 5.29 0.36 9.10
C ARG A 253 6.78 0.44 9.44
N GLU A 254 7.32 -0.54 10.16
CA GLU A 254 8.77 -0.62 10.43
C GLU A 254 9.57 -0.73 9.13
N ILE A 255 9.17 -1.62 8.23
CA ILE A 255 9.81 -1.78 6.92
C ILE A 255 9.72 -0.49 6.11
N VAL A 256 8.54 0.14 6.05
CA VAL A 256 8.35 1.44 5.37
C VAL A 256 9.27 2.52 5.97
N ARG A 257 9.46 2.56 7.29
CA ARG A 257 10.40 3.51 7.92
C ARG A 257 11.85 3.22 7.54
N ASN A 258 12.24 1.95 7.45
CA ASN A 258 13.61 1.55 7.11
C ASN A 258 13.95 1.79 5.63
N LEU A 259 12.99 1.64 4.71
CA LEU A 259 13.14 2.06 3.31
C LEU A 259 13.53 3.53 3.18
N LYS A 260 13.01 4.40 4.07
CA LYS A 260 13.42 5.81 4.11
C LYS A 260 14.87 5.99 4.58
N PHE A 261 15.34 5.11 5.46
CA PHE A 261 16.68 5.22 6.06
C PHE A 261 17.77 4.83 5.06
N GLU A 262 17.56 3.77 4.28
CA GLU A 262 18.49 3.36 3.21
C GLU A 262 18.63 4.43 2.13
N ASP A 263 17.52 5.05 1.71
CA ASP A 263 17.52 6.21 0.81
C ASP A 263 18.27 7.42 1.40
N THR A 264 18.14 7.66 2.71
CA THR A 264 18.80 8.80 3.38
C THR A 264 20.30 8.56 3.55
N LEU A 265 20.70 7.32 3.84
CA LEU A 265 22.10 6.91 3.88
C LEU A 265 22.71 7.01 2.48
N THR A 266 22.09 6.42 1.46
CA THR A 266 22.58 6.53 0.08
C THR A 266 22.61 7.97 -0.42
N ALA A 267 21.63 8.81 -0.09
CA ALA A 267 21.67 10.24 -0.41
C ALA A 267 22.85 10.96 0.27
N LYS A 268 23.08 10.72 1.57
CA LYS A 268 24.22 11.30 2.30
C LYS A 268 25.57 10.80 1.76
N THR A 269 25.68 9.51 1.44
CA THR A 269 26.88 8.93 0.84
C THR A 269 27.12 9.47 -0.57
N ASN A 270 26.07 9.63 -1.36
CA ASN A 270 26.16 10.22 -2.71
C ASN A 270 26.51 11.71 -2.67
N ASP A 271 26.01 12.47 -1.70
CA ASP A 271 26.38 13.87 -1.51
C ASP A 271 27.84 14.01 -1.04
N PHE A 272 28.29 13.13 -0.15
CA PHE A 272 29.70 13.05 0.25
C PHE A 272 30.61 12.72 -0.94
N ILE A 273 30.26 11.70 -1.74
CA ILE A 273 31.00 11.33 -2.96
C ILE A 273 31.00 12.48 -3.98
N LYS A 274 29.85 13.13 -4.21
CA LYS A 274 29.77 14.30 -5.12
C LYS A 274 30.64 15.45 -4.65
N GLN A 275 30.72 15.70 -3.35
CA GLN A 275 31.53 16.78 -2.78
C GLN A 275 33.04 16.48 -2.94
N ASP A 276 33.47 15.24 -2.73
CA ASP A 276 34.86 14.85 -2.96
C ASP A 276 35.22 14.80 -4.45
N CYS A 277 34.33 14.29 -5.31
CA CYS A 277 34.51 14.36 -6.76
C CYS A 277 34.61 15.81 -7.26
N ARG A 278 33.80 16.74 -6.74
CA ARG A 278 33.91 18.18 -7.07
C ARG A 278 35.28 18.75 -6.70
N LYS A 279 35.79 18.46 -5.50
CA LYS A 279 37.11 18.94 -5.07
C LYS A 279 38.25 18.41 -5.96
N VAL A 280 38.16 17.15 -6.38
CA VAL A 280 39.14 16.54 -7.30
C VAL A 280 39.06 17.19 -8.69
N ILE A 281 37.85 17.36 -9.22
CA ILE A 281 37.62 18.00 -10.53
C ILE A 281 38.10 19.46 -10.51
N GLU A 282 37.82 20.22 -9.46
CA GLU A 282 38.29 21.61 -9.31
C GLU A 282 39.82 21.69 -9.23
N ARG A 283 40.46 20.74 -8.54
CA ARG A 283 41.92 20.65 -8.45
C ARG A 283 42.57 20.34 -9.80
N GLU A 284 42.05 19.35 -10.52
CA GLU A 284 42.54 18.96 -11.84
C GLU A 284 42.29 20.06 -12.88
N ASN A 285 41.09 20.67 -12.89
CA ASN A 285 40.77 21.78 -13.78
C ASN A 285 41.66 23.01 -13.53
N ARG A 286 42.05 23.28 -12.28
CA ARG A 286 43.02 24.35 -11.98
C ARG A 286 44.36 24.06 -12.63
N HIS A 287 44.84 22.83 -12.54
CA HIS A 287 46.11 22.42 -13.15
C HIS A 287 46.07 22.44 -14.68
N ILE A 288 44.94 22.01 -15.28
CA ILE A 288 44.71 22.07 -16.73
C ILE A 288 44.64 23.53 -17.20
N ASN A 289 43.90 24.40 -16.49
CA ASN A 289 43.77 25.81 -16.84
C ASN A 289 45.11 26.55 -16.73
N GLU A 290 45.92 26.27 -15.71
CA GLU A 290 47.28 26.81 -15.59
C GLU A 290 48.19 26.35 -16.74
N LYS A 291 48.08 25.09 -17.16
CA LYS A 291 48.85 24.52 -18.28
C LYS A 291 48.41 25.09 -19.63
N PHE A 292 47.09 25.27 -19.84
CA PHE A 292 46.52 25.92 -21.02
C PHE A 292 46.90 27.39 -21.10
N ALA A 293 46.88 28.14 -19.99
CA ALA A 293 47.27 29.55 -19.95
C ALA A 293 48.75 29.76 -20.33
N LYS A 294 49.63 28.83 -19.95
CA LYS A 294 51.05 28.83 -20.37
C LYS A 294 51.23 28.49 -21.86
N GLN A 295 50.47 27.53 -22.38
CA GLN A 295 50.54 27.15 -23.80
C GLN A 295 49.92 28.20 -24.74
N SER A 296 48.83 28.86 -24.34
CA SER A 296 48.13 29.86 -25.16
C SER A 296 48.94 31.15 -25.33
N THR A 297 49.65 31.60 -24.29
CA THR A 297 50.59 32.75 -24.38
C THR A 297 51.70 32.48 -25.39
N THR A 298 52.31 31.29 -25.32
CA THR A 298 53.38 30.88 -26.26
C THR A 298 52.86 30.73 -27.71
N PHE A 299 51.60 30.29 -27.87
CA PHE A 299 50.96 30.17 -29.18
C PHE A 299 50.59 31.52 -29.78
N LEU A 300 50.04 32.46 -28.98
CA LEU A 300 49.69 33.81 -29.41
C LEU A 300 50.91 34.60 -29.89
N GLU A 301 52.05 34.51 -29.20
CA GLU A 301 53.30 35.15 -29.64
C GLU A 301 53.80 34.60 -30.99
N ARG A 302 53.74 33.27 -31.17
CA ARG A 302 54.11 32.62 -32.44
C ARG A 302 53.14 32.93 -33.57
N PHE A 303 51.85 33.04 -33.26
CA PHE A 303 50.79 33.33 -34.22
C PHE A 303 50.82 34.80 -34.68
N GLN A 304 51.05 35.75 -33.76
CA GLN A 304 51.22 37.17 -34.09
C GLN A 304 52.44 37.42 -35.00
N ASN A 305 53.56 36.72 -34.77
CA ASN A 305 54.73 36.79 -35.64
C ASN A 305 54.47 36.22 -37.04
N LYS A 306 53.64 35.17 -37.17
CA LYS A 306 53.28 34.55 -38.45
C LYS A 306 52.23 35.32 -39.26
N ILE A 307 51.38 36.13 -38.60
CA ILE A 307 50.35 36.96 -39.26
C ILE A 307 50.97 38.16 -40.02
N LYS A 308 52.13 38.68 -39.60
CA LYS A 308 52.80 39.80 -40.29
C LYS A 308 53.14 39.49 -41.76
N ASP A 309 53.39 38.23 -42.10
CA ASP A 309 53.96 37.85 -43.40
C ASP A 309 52.92 37.44 -44.46
N ASN A 310 51.63 37.28 -44.12
CA ASN A 310 50.66 36.70 -45.06
C ASN A 310 49.21 37.22 -44.89
N LYS A 311 49.05 38.56 -44.89
CA LYS A 311 47.74 39.24 -44.81
C LYS A 311 46.70 38.74 -45.83
N HIS A 312 47.11 38.37 -47.04
CA HIS A 312 46.19 37.95 -48.10
C HIS A 312 45.62 36.53 -47.92
N LYS A 313 46.34 35.63 -47.24
CA LYS A 313 45.84 34.26 -46.96
C LYS A 313 44.86 34.22 -45.78
N LEU A 314 44.96 35.17 -44.86
CA LEU A 314 44.08 35.27 -43.69
C LEU A 314 42.64 35.67 -44.07
N ILE A 315 42.48 36.55 -45.07
CA ILE A 315 41.15 36.96 -45.56
C ILE A 315 40.42 35.79 -46.21
N PHE A 316 41.14 34.94 -46.97
CA PHE A 316 40.56 33.74 -47.57
C PHE A 316 40.10 32.72 -46.51
N PHE A 317 40.91 32.51 -45.46
CA PHE A 317 40.58 31.55 -44.40
C PHE A 317 39.40 32.00 -43.52
N ILE A 318 39.29 33.30 -43.23
CA ILE A 318 38.14 33.86 -42.51
C ILE A 318 36.85 33.75 -43.36
N GLY A 319 36.96 33.96 -44.68
CA GLY A 319 35.84 33.75 -45.60
C GLY A 319 35.31 32.31 -45.61
N VAL A 320 36.20 31.32 -45.59
CA VAL A 320 35.81 29.90 -45.53
C VAL A 320 35.12 29.55 -44.20
N ILE A 321 35.62 30.08 -43.06
CA ILE A 321 35.01 29.86 -41.75
C ILE A 321 33.61 30.48 -41.67
N LEU A 322 33.41 31.70 -42.19
CA LEU A 322 32.08 32.32 -42.22
C LEU A 322 31.09 31.56 -43.11
N ILE A 323 31.54 31.06 -44.26
CA ILE A 323 30.70 30.24 -45.16
C ILE A 323 30.30 28.92 -44.51
N CYS A 324 31.23 28.26 -43.81
CA CYS A 324 30.96 27.03 -43.06
C CYS A 324 29.97 27.26 -41.90
N GLN A 325 30.07 28.41 -41.20
CA GLN A 325 29.15 28.76 -40.12
C GLN A 325 27.74 29.12 -40.62
N LEU A 326 27.64 29.81 -41.77
CA LEU A 326 26.35 30.14 -42.38
C LEU A 326 25.62 28.90 -42.92
N LYS A 327 26.36 27.91 -43.45
CA LYS A 327 25.77 26.64 -43.92
C LYS A 327 25.26 25.78 -42.77
N PHE A 328 25.98 25.75 -41.64
CA PHE A 328 25.58 25.02 -40.44
C PHE A 328 24.32 25.60 -39.77
N ALA A 329 24.08 26.91 -39.90
CA ALA A 329 22.91 27.62 -39.37
C ALA A 329 21.66 27.57 -40.27
N TYR A 330 21.75 27.03 -41.49
CA TYR A 330 20.61 26.89 -42.41
C TYR A 330 20.08 25.45 -42.47
N GLU A 331 20.87 24.46 -42.02
CA GLU A 331 20.54 23.03 -42.02
C GLU A 331 20.17 22.48 -40.62
N ASN A 332 20.19 23.32 -39.57
CA ASN A 332 19.71 23.07 -38.20
C ASN A 332 18.95 24.29 -37.69
#